data_AF-A0A353R7A7-F1
#
_entry.id   AF-A0A353R7A7-F1
#
_cell.length_a   1.000
_cell.length_b   1.000
_cell.length_c   1.000
_cell.angle_alpha   90.00
_cell.angle_beta   90.00
_cell.angle_gamma   90.00
#
_symmetry.space_group_name_H-M   'P 1'
#
loop_
_entity.id
_entity.type
_entity.pdbx_description
1 polymer ?
#
loop_
_entity_poly.entity_id
_entity_poly.type
_entity_poly.pdbx_seq_one_letter_code
_entity_poly.pdbx_strand_id
1 'polypeptide(L)'
;RYEKLYLLKDYLVTRQKEIDAYNKKMKADTSVLVNGRRMTNIGVFRHYIENYLNDNKTIRKDMALMVRQMAMEDRGIPIEIYCFTTTTVWAEYEEIQSDIFDHLMAAVSYFDLEIFQQPSGSDLKRAFFPGTESLTPSEQEKQ
;
A
#
# COMPACT_ATOMS: atom_id res chain seq x y z
N ARG A 1 -4.83 3.92 -16.19
CA ARG A 1 -4.63 4.61 -14.89
C ARG A 1 -3.18 4.55 -14.46
N TYR A 2 -2.67 3.37 -14.09
CA TYR A 2 -1.31 3.19 -13.56
C TYR A 2 -0.18 3.48 -14.57
N GLU A 3 -0.46 3.51 -15.88
CA GLU A 3 0.52 3.82 -16.93
C GLU A 3 1.17 5.21 -16.80
N LYS A 4 0.54 6.13 -16.06
CA LYS A 4 1.11 7.46 -15.76
C LYS A 4 2.17 7.43 -14.64
N LEU A 5 2.25 6.33 -13.87
CA LEU A 5 3.22 6.18 -12.79
C LEU A 5 4.56 5.72 -13.36
N TYR A 6 5.58 6.57 -13.25
CA TYR A 6 6.91 6.27 -13.81
C TYR A 6 7.49 4.97 -13.24
N LEU A 7 7.31 4.73 -11.93
CA LEU A 7 7.78 3.54 -11.23
C LEU A 7 7.15 2.23 -11.71
N LEU A 8 6.03 2.26 -12.42
CA LEU A 8 5.32 1.05 -12.84
C LEU A 8 5.37 0.79 -14.34
N LYS A 9 5.95 1.70 -15.12
CA LYS A 9 5.87 1.66 -16.58
C LYS A 9 6.32 0.31 -17.16
N ASP A 10 7.51 -0.14 -16.79
CA ASP A 10 8.09 -1.38 -17.31
C ASP A 10 7.39 -2.63 -16.76
N TYR A 11 7.02 -2.59 -15.48
CA TYR A 11 6.28 -3.67 -14.84
C TYR A 11 4.92 -3.91 -15.50
N LEU A 12 4.12 -2.86 -15.72
CA LEU A 12 2.78 -2.98 -16.28
C LEU A 12 2.81 -3.56 -17.70
N VAL A 13 3.76 -3.09 -18.53
CA VAL A 13 3.93 -3.58 -19.90
C VAL A 13 4.32 -5.05 -19.90
N THR A 14 5.27 -5.44 -19.06
CA THR A 14 5.75 -6.82 -18.98
C THR A 14 4.65 -7.74 -18.45
N ARG A 15 3.99 -7.34 -17.36
CA ARG A 15 2.97 -8.14 -16.70
C ARG A 15 1.73 -8.33 -17.55
N GLN A 16 1.31 -7.31 -18.30
CA GLN A 16 0.19 -7.43 -19.22
C GLN A 16 0.48 -8.47 -20.32
N LYS A 17 1.68 -8.44 -20.90
CA LYS A 17 2.10 -9.43 -21.91
C LYS A 17 2.06 -10.86 -21.36
N GLU A 18 2.55 -11.08 -20.15
CA GLU A 18 2.50 -12.40 -19.49
C GLU A 18 1.07 -12.89 -19.27
N ILE A 19 0.18 -11.99 -18.82
CA ILE A 19 -1.23 -12.29 -18.60
C ILE A 19 -1.91 -12.67 -19.91
N ASP A 20 -1.70 -11.89 -20.97
CA ASP A 20 -2.29 -12.13 -22.28
C ASP A 20 -1.82 -13.46 -22.88
N ALA A 21 -0.52 -13.75 -22.77
CA ALA A 21 0.06 -15.01 -23.22
C ALA A 21 -0.53 -16.21 -22.46
N TYR A 22 -0.69 -16.10 -21.14
CA TYR A 22 -1.31 -17.14 -20.32
C TYR A 22 -2.78 -17.37 -20.69
N ASN A 23 -3.57 -16.29 -20.78
CA ASN A 23 -5.00 -16.37 -21.07
C ASN A 23 -5.25 -16.93 -22.48
N LYS A 24 -4.45 -16.51 -23.47
CA LYS A 24 -4.51 -17.05 -24.83
C LYS A 24 -4.18 -18.55 -24.86
N LYS A 25 -3.14 -18.98 -24.15
CA LYS A 25 -2.74 -20.39 -24.06
C LYS A 25 -3.86 -21.26 -23.46
N MET A 26 -4.53 -20.77 -22.43
CA MET A 26 -5.60 -21.49 -21.75
C MET A 26 -6.97 -21.37 -22.43
N LYS A 27 -7.09 -20.58 -23.52
CA LYS A 27 -8.37 -20.20 -24.14
C LYS A 27 -9.36 -19.69 -23.09
N ALA A 28 -8.85 -18.92 -22.13
CA ALA A 28 -9.62 -18.39 -21.02
C ALA A 28 -10.72 -17.44 -21.53
N ASP A 29 -11.95 -17.67 -21.12
CA ASP A 29 -13.03 -16.71 -21.33
C ASP A 29 -12.91 -15.57 -20.31
N THR A 30 -12.22 -14.50 -20.69
CA THR A 30 -11.98 -13.35 -19.81
C THR A 30 -13.19 -12.45 -19.60
N SER A 31 -14.34 -12.75 -20.24
CA SER A 31 -15.61 -12.08 -19.94
C SER A 31 -16.05 -12.37 -18.50
N VAL A 32 -15.71 -13.55 -17.99
CA VAL A 32 -15.87 -13.94 -16.59
C VAL A 32 -14.59 -13.61 -15.83
N LEU A 33 -14.70 -12.85 -14.74
CA LEU A 33 -13.56 -12.29 -14.02
C LEU A 33 -12.55 -13.35 -13.53
N VAL A 34 -13.06 -14.51 -13.12
CA VAL A 34 -12.27 -15.60 -12.52
C VAL A 34 -11.64 -16.57 -13.52
N ASN A 35 -12.06 -16.53 -14.79
CA ASN A 35 -11.69 -17.54 -15.79
C ASN A 35 -10.31 -17.32 -16.43
N GLY A 36 -9.59 -16.27 -16.02
CA GLY A 36 -8.24 -15.96 -16.51
C GLY A 36 -7.41 -15.21 -15.48
N ARG A 37 -6.12 -15.01 -15.80
CA ARG A 37 -5.25 -14.15 -15.02
C ARG A 37 -5.57 -12.69 -15.27
N ARG A 38 -5.44 -11.87 -14.23
CA ARG A 38 -5.61 -10.42 -14.27
C ARG A 38 -4.63 -9.77 -13.29
N MET A 39 -4.35 -8.49 -13.50
CA MET A 39 -3.70 -7.68 -12.47
C MET A 39 -4.70 -7.37 -11.35
N THR A 40 -4.20 -7.30 -10.12
CA THR A 40 -4.98 -6.88 -8.96
C THR A 40 -4.41 -5.57 -8.43
N ASN A 41 -5.25 -4.72 -7.86
CA ASN A 41 -4.82 -3.44 -7.29
C ASN A 41 -3.73 -3.62 -6.22
N ILE A 42 -3.93 -4.58 -5.31
CA ILE A 42 -2.93 -4.93 -4.27
C ILE A 42 -1.62 -5.46 -4.87
N GLY A 43 -1.68 -6.23 -5.97
CA GLY A 43 -0.48 -6.71 -6.66
C GLY A 43 0.29 -5.57 -7.31
N VAL A 44 -0.41 -4.65 -7.98
CA VAL A 44 0.20 -3.46 -8.58
C VAL A 44 0.79 -2.55 -7.49
N PHE A 45 0.10 -2.34 -6.38
CA PHE A 45 0.60 -1.55 -5.25
C PHE A 45 1.87 -2.14 -4.64
N ARG A 46 1.96 -3.46 -4.47
CA ARG A 46 3.18 -4.12 -3.99
C ARG A 46 4.39 -3.87 -4.87
N HIS A 47 4.22 -4.00 -6.19
CA HIS A 47 5.31 -3.72 -7.12
C HIS A 47 5.64 -2.21 -7.18
N TYR A 48 4.66 -1.34 -6.95
CA TYR A 48 4.92 0.09 -6.79
C TYR A 48 5.83 0.35 -5.58
N ILE A 49 5.52 -0.24 -4.41
CA ILE A 49 6.36 -0.13 -3.20
C ILE A 49 7.75 -0.65 -3.48
N GLU A 50 7.87 -1.83 -4.10
CA GLU A 50 9.16 -2.44 -4.42
C GLU A 50 10.01 -1.55 -5.33
N ASN A 51 9.41 -0.97 -6.37
CA ASN A 51 10.12 -0.07 -7.28
C ASN A 51 10.47 1.28 -6.61
N TYR A 52 9.58 1.81 -5.77
CA TYR A 52 9.85 2.99 -4.96
C TYR A 52 11.05 2.77 -4.03
N LEU A 53 11.07 1.64 -3.33
CA LEU A 53 12.19 1.28 -2.45
C LEU A 53 13.47 1.05 -3.25
N ASN A 54 13.40 0.45 -4.44
CA ASN A 54 14.57 0.26 -5.31
C ASN A 54 15.15 1.58 -5.85
N ASP A 55 14.33 2.60 -6.11
CA ASP A 55 14.78 3.92 -6.53
C ASP A 55 15.32 4.78 -5.36
N ASN A 56 14.92 4.47 -4.13
CA ASN A 56 15.33 5.23 -2.95
C ASN A 56 16.82 5.05 -2.61
N LYS A 57 17.59 6.16 -2.61
CA LYS A 57 19.04 6.17 -2.36
C LYS A 57 19.43 5.85 -0.91
N THR A 58 18.52 6.00 0.05
CA THR A 58 18.78 5.70 1.47
C THR A 58 18.60 4.22 1.81
N ILE A 59 18.20 3.41 0.83
CA ILE A 59 18.03 1.96 0.96
C ILE A 59 19.20 1.22 0.30
N ARG A 60 19.83 0.32 1.05
CA ARG A 60 20.91 -0.58 0.62
C ARG A 60 20.39 -1.54 -0.46
N LYS A 61 21.04 -1.53 -1.63
CA LYS A 61 20.67 -2.38 -2.78
C LYS A 61 21.43 -3.70 -2.85
N ASP A 62 22.51 -3.80 -2.09
CA ASP A 62 23.35 -5.00 -1.97
C ASP A 62 22.79 -6.02 -0.96
N MET A 63 21.70 -5.68 -0.27
CA MET A 63 21.04 -6.51 0.72
C MET A 63 19.62 -6.88 0.28
N ALA A 64 19.00 -7.80 1.01
CA ALA A 64 17.65 -8.25 0.70
C ALA A 64 16.64 -7.10 0.79
N LEU A 65 15.80 -7.00 -0.23
CA LEU A 65 14.65 -6.11 -0.31
C LEU A 65 13.44 -6.95 -0.73
N MET A 66 12.37 -6.91 0.05
CA MET A 66 11.18 -7.70 -0.20
C MET A 66 9.92 -6.94 0.24
N VAL A 67 8.89 -6.99 -0.61
CA VAL A 67 7.54 -6.50 -0.28
C VAL A 67 6.57 -7.66 -0.43
N ARG A 68 6.02 -8.16 0.68
CA ARG A 68 5.15 -9.36 0.66
C ARG A 68 3.82 -9.16 1.38
N GLN A 69 2.82 -9.93 0.97
CA GLN A 69 1.59 -10.10 1.75
C GLN A 69 1.86 -11.10 2.86
N MET A 70 1.41 -10.76 4.05
CA MET A 70 1.39 -11.69 5.18
C MET A 70 0.07 -12.46 5.20
N ALA A 71 -0.03 -13.44 6.09
CA ALA A 71 -1.30 -14.12 6.33
C ALA A 71 -2.39 -13.10 6.69
N MET A 72 -3.61 -13.34 6.21
CA MET A 72 -4.75 -12.48 6.55
C MET A 72 -4.99 -12.54 8.06
N GLU A 73 -5.22 -11.37 8.64
CA GLU A 73 -5.60 -11.22 10.04
C GLU A 73 -6.98 -10.55 10.12
N ASP A 74 -7.49 -10.37 11.33
CA ASP A 74 -8.77 -9.68 11.62
C ASP A 74 -8.79 -8.21 11.17
N ARG A 75 -7.66 -7.69 10.68
CA ARG A 75 -7.38 -6.29 10.34
C ARG A 75 -7.02 -6.08 8.87
N GLY A 76 -7.49 -6.97 8.00
CA GLY A 76 -7.25 -6.91 6.55
C GLY A 76 -6.05 -7.74 6.10
N ILE A 77 -5.45 -7.36 4.97
CA ILE A 77 -4.29 -8.06 4.38
C ILE A 77 -3.03 -7.26 4.71
N PRO A 78 -2.18 -7.71 5.66
CA PRO A 78 -0.97 -6.98 6.00
C PRO A 78 0.05 -7.05 4.85
N ILE A 79 0.71 -5.92 4.59
CA ILE A 79 1.86 -5.82 3.70
C ILE A 79 3.11 -5.65 4.54
N GLU A 80 4.03 -6.60 4.45
CA GLU A 80 5.35 -6.50 5.07
C GLU A 80 6.34 -5.88 4.08
N ILE A 81 7.09 -4.90 4.56
CA ILE A 81 8.20 -4.25 3.87
C ILE A 81 9.48 -4.61 4.60
N TYR A 82 10.39 -5.28 3.91
CA TYR A 82 11.68 -5.68 4.43
C TYR A 82 12.78 -5.07 3.56
N CYS A 83 13.62 -4.23 4.15
CA CYS A 83 14.76 -3.59 3.48
C CYS A 83 15.81 -3.14 4.50
N PHE A 84 17.01 -2.81 4.02
CA PHE A 84 18.11 -2.29 4.85
C PHE A 84 18.42 -0.83 4.48
N THR A 85 18.67 0.02 5.47
CA THR A 85 19.06 1.42 5.28
C THR A 85 20.57 1.54 5.04
N THR A 86 21.00 2.61 4.35
CA THR A 86 22.43 2.90 4.12
C THR A 86 23.16 3.41 5.35
N THR A 87 22.42 3.70 6.42
CA THR A 87 22.91 4.26 7.68
C THR A 87 22.51 3.37 8.87
N THR A 88 23.28 3.44 9.94
CA THR A 88 22.97 2.84 11.24
C THR A 88 22.73 3.91 12.32
N VAL A 89 22.73 5.19 11.94
CA VAL A 89 22.43 6.29 12.86
C VAL A 89 20.94 6.24 13.17
N TRP A 90 20.60 6.16 14.47
CA TRP A 90 19.22 5.94 14.92
C TRP A 90 18.24 6.99 14.39
N ALA A 91 18.58 8.27 14.52
CA ALA A 91 17.70 9.36 14.06
C ALA A 91 17.44 9.31 12.54
N GLU A 92 18.48 9.06 11.73
CA GLU A 92 18.34 8.93 10.28
C GLU A 92 17.55 7.68 9.88
N TYR A 93 17.74 6.56 10.60
CA TYR A 93 16.98 5.34 10.39
C TYR A 93 15.47 5.57 10.60
N GLU A 94 15.11 6.23 11.70
CA GLU A 94 13.72 6.56 12.00
C GLU A 94 13.12 7.51 10.95
N GLU A 95 13.87 8.54 10.53
CA GLU A 95 13.44 9.46 9.48
C GLU A 95 13.18 8.73 8.15
N ILE A 96 14.09 7.86 7.72
CA ILE A 96 13.91 7.04 6.51
C ILE A 96 12.65 6.16 6.63
N GLN A 97 12.43 5.56 7.79
CA GLN A 97 11.25 4.73 8.03
C GLN A 97 9.96 5.55 7.93
N SER A 98 9.89 6.71 8.59
CA SER A 98 8.74 7.62 8.54
C SER A 98 8.45 8.08 7.12
N ASP A 99 9.47 8.54 6.38
CA ASP A 99 9.33 9.03 5.01
C ASP A 99 8.75 7.97 4.08
N ILE A 100 9.20 6.71 4.22
CA ILE A 100 8.65 5.59 3.45
C ILE A 100 7.16 5.43 3.76
N PHE A 101 6.77 5.34 5.03
CA PHE A 101 5.37 5.12 5.38
C PHE A 101 4.47 6.30 5.02
N ASP A 102 4.91 7.54 5.20
CA ASP A 102 4.15 8.73 4.82
C ASP A 102 3.85 8.76 3.32
N HIS A 103 4.85 8.46 2.49
CA HIS A 103 4.67 8.35 1.05
C HIS A 103 3.70 7.22 0.67
N LEU A 104 3.83 6.05 1.30
CA LEU A 104 2.96 4.90 1.00
C LEU A 104 1.52 5.13 1.44
N MET A 105 1.30 5.76 2.60
CA MET A 105 -0.03 6.13 3.08
C MET A 105 -0.69 7.16 2.17
N ALA A 106 0.07 8.13 1.65
CA ALA A 106 -0.46 9.07 0.66
C ALA A 106 -0.79 8.39 -0.68
N ALA A 107 0.01 7.41 -1.10
CA ALA A 107 -0.14 6.75 -2.38
C ALA A 107 -1.24 5.68 -2.41
N VAL A 108 -1.60 5.07 -1.28
CA VAL A 108 -2.50 3.89 -1.21
C VAL A 108 -3.85 4.09 -1.90
N SER A 109 -4.46 5.27 -1.73
CA SER A 109 -5.77 5.60 -2.30
C SER A 109 -5.73 5.68 -3.82
N TYR A 110 -4.56 5.98 -4.40
CA TYR A 110 -4.36 5.97 -5.85
C TYR A 110 -4.53 4.57 -6.44
N PHE A 111 -4.41 3.51 -5.64
CA PHE A 111 -4.60 2.12 -6.07
C PHE A 111 -6.00 1.58 -5.77
N ASP A 112 -6.95 2.42 -5.37
CA ASP A 112 -8.27 1.99 -4.86
C ASP A 112 -8.13 0.99 -3.70
N LEU A 113 -7.17 1.23 -2.83
CA LEU A 113 -6.95 0.50 -1.60
C LEU A 113 -7.23 1.43 -0.43
N GLU A 114 -7.73 0.86 0.66
CA GLU A 114 -8.03 1.57 1.89
C GLU A 114 -7.15 1.03 3.02
N ILE A 115 -6.66 1.94 3.87
CA ILE A 115 -5.93 1.57 5.07
C ILE A 115 -6.95 1.15 6.12
N PHE A 116 -6.81 -0.07 6.63
CA PHE A 116 -7.60 -0.50 7.77
C PHE A 116 -7.18 0.26 9.03
N GLN A 117 -8.15 0.85 9.72
CA GLN A 117 -7.98 1.44 11.05
C GLN A 117 -9.04 0.86 11.98
N GLN A 118 -8.65 0.51 13.21
CA GLN A 118 -9.63 0.07 14.21
C GLN A 118 -10.51 1.27 14.57
N PRO A 119 -11.85 1.10 14.63
CA PRO A 119 -12.75 2.18 15.00
C PRO A 119 -12.43 2.63 16.43
N SER A 120 -12.29 3.94 16.60
CA SER A 120 -12.12 4.56 17.91
C SER A 120 -13.48 4.79 18.58
N GLY A 121 -13.46 5.12 19.88
CA GLY A 121 -14.68 5.51 20.59
C GLY A 121 -15.40 6.72 19.95
N SER A 122 -14.65 7.65 19.34
CA SER A 122 -15.19 8.77 18.58
C SER A 122 -15.91 8.34 17.30
N ASP A 123 -15.41 7.33 16.60
CA ASP A 123 -16.05 6.80 15.39
C ASP A 123 -17.41 6.16 15.74
N LEU A 124 -17.45 5.40 16.83
CA LEU A 124 -18.69 4.82 17.35
C LEU A 124 -19.68 5.90 17.79
N LYS A 125 -19.23 6.92 18.53
CA LYS A 125 -20.08 8.06 18.92
C LYS A 125 -20.66 8.76 17.69
N ARG A 126 -19.87 9.00 16.64
CA ARG A 126 -20.34 9.63 15.39
C ARG A 126 -21.36 8.75 14.66
N ALA A 127 -21.18 7.43 14.67
CA ALA A 127 -22.09 6.49 14.02
C ALA A 127 -23.43 6.34 14.77
N PHE A 128 -23.41 6.30 16.11
CA PHE A 128 -24.61 6.10 16.93
C PHE A 128 -25.32 7.40 17.35
N PHE A 129 -24.61 8.52 17.39
CA PHE A 129 -25.13 9.84 17.77
C PHE A 129 -24.66 10.92 16.77
N PRO A 130 -25.12 10.87 15.51
CA PRO A 130 -24.78 11.89 14.50
C PRO A 130 -25.36 13.24 14.94
N GLY A 131 -24.52 14.13 15.48
CA GLY A 131 -24.92 15.47 15.92
C GLY A 131 -24.34 15.96 17.25
N THR A 132 -23.57 15.14 17.97
CA THR A 132 -22.79 15.62 19.13
C THR A 132 -21.39 16.02 18.65
N GLU A 133 -21.19 17.29 18.34
CA GLU A 133 -19.85 17.84 18.12
C GLU A 133 -19.00 17.57 19.37
N SER A 134 -17.84 16.94 19.19
CA SER A 134 -16.85 16.79 20.24
C SER A 134 -16.33 18.18 20.60
N LEU A 135 -16.62 18.63 21.83
CA LEU A 135 -16.05 19.85 22.41
C LEU A 135 -14.54 19.89 22.14
N THR A 136 -14.07 21.04 21.65
CA THR A 136 -12.67 21.25 21.34
C THR A 136 -11.85 21.30 22.65
N PRO A 137 -10.55 20.96 22.63
CA PRO A 137 -9.72 20.95 23.85
C PRO A 137 -9.74 22.27 24.64
N SER A 138 -10.00 23.41 23.98
CA SER A 138 -10.14 24.72 24.63
C SER A 138 -11.34 24.85 25.56
N GLU A 139 -12.31 23.94 25.52
CA GLU A 139 -13.50 23.97 26.36
C GLU A 139 -13.36 23.12 27.63
N GLN A 140 -12.30 22.31 27.76
CA GLN A 140 -12.07 21.44 28.91
C GLN A 140 -11.31 22.12 30.07
N GLU A 141 -10.63 23.25 29.83
CA GLU A 141 -9.85 23.96 30.86
C GLU A 141 -10.68 24.94 31.73
N LYS A 142 -12.02 24.92 31.65
CA LYS A 142 -12.91 25.79 32.44
C LYS A 142 -13.85 25.06 33.41
N GLN A 143 -13.47 23.88 33.89
CA GLN A 143 -14.12 23.23 35.04
C GLN A 143 -13.16 22.97 36.18
#